data_AF-A0A3B8LNA9-F1
#
_entry.id   AF-A0A3B8LNA9-F1
#
_cell.length_a   1.000
_cell.length_b   1.000
_cell.length_c   1.000
_cell.angle_alpha   90.00
_cell.angle_beta   90.00
_cell.angle_gamma   90.00
#
_symmetry.space_group_name_H-M   'P 1'
#
loop_
_entity.id
_entity.type
_entity.pdbx_description
1 polymer ?
#
loop_
_entity_poly.entity_id
_entity_poly.type
_entity_poly.pdbx_seq_one_letter_code
_entity_poly.pdbx_strand_id
1 'polypeptide(L)'
;MQHNRRAFLKTMGLATTGTMLMGPWNRPLIAATNPYPRNFIFCYFNGGWDQLLSLDPRDPKKFTDSTTSIKNYQTQLGYNMLPAKFNDGVAINKNNFKINNALTIGPAMAPMVKHMDVGCVVRGVMMDTVAHDIGRRYFITGEMPAGLAAKGSSWGTRIVAQEGEGSYEIPNLVLRVETYNKNLPSFATGLKATSTNDLLKTLQKGPDALKSEYQKLVDDYRIASKNCDPTVLDEDGMLALVQTAQKKASSLVKSDLGKYFDFLNTKDAAMKTIAKRYGITSSTSP
;
A
#
# COMPACT_ATOMS: atom_id res chain seq x y z
N MET A 1 -7.70 14.00 48.19
CA MET A 1 -6.66 13.25 47.46
C MET A 1 -6.45 13.91 46.11
N GLN A 2 -5.32 14.60 45.90
CA GLN A 2 -5.03 15.27 44.62
C GLN A 2 -4.58 14.23 43.58
N HIS A 3 -5.43 13.94 42.60
CA HIS A 3 -5.06 13.10 41.48
C HIS A 3 -4.13 13.86 40.54
N ASN A 4 -2.86 13.45 40.56
CA ASN A 4 -1.80 14.08 39.80
C ASN A 4 -1.98 13.73 38.30
N ARG A 5 -2.44 14.69 37.50
CA ARG A 5 -2.71 14.54 36.04
C ARG A 5 -1.51 13.99 35.26
N ARG A 6 -0.29 14.17 35.78
CA ARG A 6 0.96 13.65 35.22
C ARG A 6 1.16 12.14 35.43
N ALA A 7 0.55 11.54 36.45
CA ALA A 7 0.57 10.10 36.69
C ALA A 7 -0.40 9.37 35.76
N PHE A 8 -1.60 9.94 35.53
CA PHE A 8 -2.62 9.40 34.63
C PHE A 8 -2.15 9.34 33.16
N LEU A 9 -1.45 10.38 32.69
CA LEU A 9 -0.88 10.39 31.33
C LEU A 9 0.34 9.47 31.18
N LYS A 10 1.08 9.20 32.26
CA LYS A 10 2.17 8.20 32.27
C LYS A 10 1.66 6.77 32.21
N THR A 11 0.54 6.46 32.89
CA THR A 11 -0.09 5.13 32.81
C THR A 11 -0.82 4.91 31.49
N MET A 12 -1.44 5.93 30.88
CA MET A 12 -1.97 5.78 29.52
C MET A 12 -0.86 5.67 28.47
N GLY A 13 0.25 6.42 28.58
CA GLY A 13 1.37 6.33 27.63
C GLY A 13 2.10 4.99 27.60
N LEU A 14 2.09 4.24 28.71
CA LEU A 14 2.64 2.88 28.77
C LEU A 14 1.62 1.81 28.35
N ALA A 15 0.32 2.04 28.58
CA ALA A 15 -0.74 1.11 28.18
C ALA A 15 -1.11 1.20 26.69
N THR A 16 -0.89 2.34 26.01
CA THR A 16 -1.23 2.49 24.58
C THR A 16 -0.08 2.19 23.62
N THR A 17 1.17 2.14 24.10
CA THR A 17 2.34 2.07 23.20
C THR A 17 3.12 0.75 23.28
N GLY A 18 2.95 -0.05 24.34
CA GLY A 18 3.75 -1.26 24.58
C GLY A 18 3.06 -2.60 24.32
N THR A 19 1.72 -2.67 24.39
CA THR A 19 0.98 -3.95 24.35
C THR A 19 0.28 -4.24 23.02
N MET A 20 0.26 -3.31 22.07
CA MET A 20 -0.25 -3.56 20.71
C MET A 20 0.82 -3.99 19.70
N LEU A 21 2.11 -3.88 20.02
CA LEU A 21 3.18 -4.20 19.07
C LEU A 21 3.77 -5.62 19.18
N MET A 22 3.42 -6.40 20.21
CA MET A 22 4.06 -7.72 20.46
C MET A 22 3.11 -8.86 20.87
N GLY A 23 1.79 -8.73 20.67
CA GLY A 23 0.82 -9.81 20.88
C GLY A 23 0.43 -10.52 19.57
N PRO A 24 0.03 -11.81 19.57
CA PRO A 24 -0.37 -12.50 18.36
C PRO A 24 -1.59 -11.80 17.76
N TRP A 25 -1.39 -11.10 16.64
CA TRP A 25 -2.38 -10.29 15.92
C TRP A 25 -3.51 -11.12 15.26
N ASN A 26 -3.84 -12.30 15.78
CA ASN A 26 -4.88 -13.21 15.29
C ASN A 26 -6.28 -12.91 15.86
N ARG A 27 -6.59 -11.66 16.24
CA ARG A 27 -7.95 -11.29 16.61
C ARG A 27 -8.64 -10.65 15.41
N PRO A 28 -9.60 -11.31 14.75
CA PRO A 28 -10.42 -10.65 13.73
C PRO A 28 -11.23 -9.55 14.45
N LEU A 29 -10.86 -8.30 14.21
CA LEU A 29 -11.65 -7.16 14.65
C LEU A 29 -12.81 -7.02 13.67
N ILE A 30 -14.03 -6.98 14.20
CA ILE A 30 -15.25 -6.71 13.44
C ILE A 30 -15.04 -5.37 12.71
N ALA A 31 -15.19 -5.37 11.39
CA ALA A 31 -15.06 -4.20 10.55
C ALA A 31 -15.96 -3.08 11.06
N ALA A 32 -15.37 -2.00 11.56
CA ALA A 32 -16.13 -0.78 11.80
C ALA A 32 -16.59 -0.24 10.45
N THR A 33 -17.90 -0.08 10.27
CA THR A 33 -18.50 0.56 9.10
C THR A 33 -18.01 2.00 9.01
N ASN A 34 -16.91 2.22 8.27
CA ASN A 34 -16.33 3.54 8.08
C ASN A 34 -17.09 4.26 6.96
N PRO A 35 -17.71 5.42 7.21
CA PRO A 35 -18.48 6.15 6.20
C PRO A 35 -17.61 6.76 5.08
N TYR A 36 -16.28 6.68 5.19
CA TYR A 36 -15.35 7.10 4.16
C TYR A 36 -14.50 5.89 3.72
N PRO A 37 -14.49 5.51 2.42
CA PRO A 37 -13.57 4.49 1.92
C PRO A 37 -12.15 5.04 2.05
N ARG A 38 -11.43 4.60 3.08
CA ARG A 38 -10.02 4.92 3.26
C ARG A 38 -9.22 3.89 2.49
N ASN A 39 -8.54 4.31 1.43
CA ASN A 39 -7.61 3.45 0.72
C ASN A 39 -6.22 3.55 1.37
N PHE A 40 -5.57 2.40 1.57
CA PHE A 40 -4.18 2.35 1.97
C PHE A 40 -3.28 2.20 0.74
N ILE A 41 -2.39 3.16 0.52
CA ILE A 41 -1.40 3.12 -0.55
C ILE A 41 -0.02 3.02 0.08
N PHE A 42 0.71 1.96 -0.24
CA PHE A 42 2.07 1.74 0.23
C PHE A 42 3.05 1.79 -0.93
N CYS A 43 3.87 2.83 -0.97
CA CYS A 43 4.84 3.05 -2.03
C CYS A 43 6.24 2.67 -1.54
N TYR A 44 6.95 1.89 -2.36
CA TYR A 44 8.37 1.59 -2.18
C TYR A 44 9.14 2.15 -3.37
N PHE A 45 10.20 2.91 -3.09
CA PHE A 45 11.09 3.48 -4.09
C PHE A 45 12.43 2.77 -4.01
N ASN A 46 12.75 1.94 -5.01
CA ASN A 46 14.00 1.20 -5.05
C ASN A 46 15.19 2.15 -5.23
N GLY A 47 16.23 2.01 -4.40
CA GLY A 47 17.34 2.95 -4.34
C GLY A 47 16.96 4.35 -3.86
N GLY A 48 15.70 4.58 -3.49
CA GLY A 48 15.22 5.83 -2.93
C GLY A 48 15.70 5.95 -1.50
N TRP A 49 16.72 6.78 -1.28
CA TRP A 49 17.06 7.24 0.04
C TRP A 49 16.52 8.65 0.19
N ASP A 50 15.52 8.80 1.05
CA ASP A 50 15.15 10.12 1.54
C ASP A 50 15.86 10.28 2.88
N GLN A 51 16.83 11.19 2.97
CA GLN A 51 17.39 11.66 4.25
C GLN A 51 16.35 12.44 5.08
N LEU A 52 15.06 12.20 4.83
CA LEU A 52 13.94 13.00 5.24
C LEU A 52 14.00 14.42 4.67
N LEU A 53 14.66 14.67 3.52
CA LEU A 53 14.63 15.96 2.82
C LEU A 53 13.21 16.41 2.48
N SER A 54 12.29 15.46 2.28
CA SER A 54 10.87 15.74 2.17
C SER A 54 10.32 16.45 3.42
N LEU A 55 10.67 15.96 4.61
CA LEU A 55 10.22 16.46 5.90
C LEU A 55 11.18 17.48 6.53
N ASP A 56 12.36 17.71 5.96
CA ASP A 56 13.42 18.51 6.55
C ASP A 56 13.08 20.00 6.50
N PRO A 57 12.81 20.65 7.65
CA PRO A 57 12.45 22.06 7.69
C PRO A 57 13.65 23.01 7.50
N ARG A 58 14.87 22.46 7.41
CA ARG A 58 16.10 23.27 7.33
C ARG A 58 16.17 24.03 6.01
N ASP A 59 16.55 25.30 6.11
CA ASP A 59 16.76 26.19 4.96
C ASP A 59 18.03 25.76 4.19
N PRO A 60 17.94 25.30 2.92
CA PRO A 60 19.08 24.89 2.13
C PRO A 60 20.12 26.00 1.89
N LYS A 61 19.77 27.27 2.06
CA LYS A 61 20.73 28.40 1.98
C LYS A 61 21.59 28.54 3.24
N LYS A 62 21.13 28.02 4.38
CA LYS A 62 21.87 28.00 5.66
C LYS A 62 22.60 26.69 5.86
N PHE A 63 21.91 25.58 5.61
CA PHE A 63 22.45 24.23 5.70
C PHE A 63 22.95 23.76 4.34
N THR A 64 24.04 24.40 3.90
CA THR A 64 24.70 24.08 2.63
C THR A 64 25.58 22.84 2.77
N ASP A 65 25.95 22.22 1.65
CA ASP A 65 26.95 21.14 1.61
C ASP A 65 28.39 21.68 1.53
N SER A 66 28.64 22.91 2.00
CA SER A 66 30.00 23.46 2.11
C SER A 66 30.77 22.78 3.23
N THR A 67 32.11 22.69 3.11
CA THR A 67 32.98 22.10 4.14
C THR A 67 32.75 22.73 5.53
N THR A 68 32.52 24.05 5.58
CA THR A 68 32.23 24.79 6.82
C THR A 68 30.90 24.35 7.44
N SER A 69 29.84 24.25 6.62
CA SER A 69 28.51 23.84 7.08
C SER A 69 28.49 22.38 7.54
N ILE A 70 29.13 21.48 6.78
CA ILE A 70 29.29 20.06 7.16
C ILE A 70 30.05 19.93 8.48
N LYS A 71 31.12 20.70 8.69
CA LYS A 71 31.87 20.70 9.96
C LYS A 71 31.03 21.20 11.14
N ASN A 72 30.18 22.20 10.92
CA ASN A 72 29.36 22.81 11.97
C ASN A 72 28.14 21.97 12.34
N TYR A 73 27.44 21.42 11.34
CA TYR A 73 26.15 20.73 11.53
C TYR A 73 26.26 19.20 11.43
N GLN A 74 27.44 18.68 11.08
CA GLN A 74 27.73 17.25 10.94
C GLN A 74 26.74 16.51 10.03
N THR A 75 26.13 17.24 9.09
CA THR A 75 25.12 16.72 8.17
C THR A 75 25.39 17.27 6.78
N GLN A 76 25.31 16.41 5.77
CA GLN A 76 25.29 16.78 4.36
C GLN A 76 23.88 16.49 3.83
N LEU A 77 23.19 17.50 3.30
CA LEU A 77 21.77 17.43 2.92
C LEU A 77 21.59 17.11 1.44
N GLY A 78 22.56 17.38 0.57
CA GLY A 78 22.45 17.02 -0.84
C GLY A 78 21.42 17.83 -1.63
N TYR A 79 20.97 18.99 -1.13
CA TYR A 79 20.05 19.88 -1.85
C TYR A 79 20.59 20.31 -3.23
N ASN A 80 21.92 20.41 -3.36
CA ASN A 80 22.60 20.68 -4.63
C ASN A 80 22.38 19.60 -5.71
N MET A 81 21.97 18.38 -5.34
CA MET A 81 21.64 17.29 -6.26
C MET A 81 20.19 17.36 -6.75
N LEU A 82 19.37 18.24 -6.16
CA LEU A 82 17.96 18.41 -6.52
C LEU A 82 17.76 19.53 -7.55
N PRO A 83 16.66 19.49 -8.34
CA PRO A 83 16.29 20.60 -9.21
C PRO A 83 16.24 21.94 -8.46
N ALA A 84 16.63 23.03 -9.14
CA ALA A 84 16.78 24.36 -8.52
C ALA A 84 15.56 24.86 -7.73
N LYS A 85 14.34 24.40 -8.08
CA LYS A 85 13.11 24.70 -7.35
C LYS A 85 13.10 24.22 -5.88
N PHE A 86 13.99 23.32 -5.50
CA PHE A 86 14.15 22.84 -4.12
C PHE A 86 15.27 23.56 -3.37
N ASN A 87 16.01 24.45 -4.04
CA ASN A 87 17.14 25.22 -3.49
C ASN A 87 16.77 26.67 -3.15
N ASP A 88 15.49 27.03 -3.24
CA ASP A 88 15.01 28.40 -3.04
C ASP A 88 15.11 28.87 -1.58
N GLY A 89 15.34 27.96 -0.63
CA GLY A 89 15.50 28.29 0.79
C GLY A 89 14.18 28.46 1.53
N VAL A 90 13.04 28.26 0.87
CA VAL A 90 11.75 28.58 1.45
C VAL A 90 11.20 27.35 2.16
N ALA A 91 11.60 27.18 3.42
CA ALA A 91 10.89 26.29 4.32
C ALA A 91 9.43 26.74 4.42
N ILE A 92 8.49 25.81 4.21
CA ILE A 92 7.07 26.15 4.22
C ILE A 92 6.60 26.10 5.66
N ASN A 93 6.62 27.26 6.29
CA ASN A 93 5.99 27.44 7.58
C ASN A 93 4.48 27.61 7.36
N LYS A 94 3.68 26.67 7.86
CA LYS A 94 2.24 26.86 7.95
C LYS A 94 1.81 26.80 9.41
N ASN A 95 1.52 27.97 9.96
CA ASN A 95 0.80 28.17 11.22
C ASN A 95 -0.64 27.61 11.23
N ASN A 96 -1.05 26.77 10.26
CA ASN A 96 -2.45 26.40 10.01
C ASN A 96 -2.74 24.89 10.03
N PHE A 97 -1.83 24.02 10.47
CA PHE A 97 -2.17 22.61 10.69
C PHE A 97 -2.43 22.34 12.17
N LYS A 98 -3.65 21.90 12.47
CA LYS A 98 -4.10 21.48 13.81
C LYS A 98 -3.48 20.13 14.22
N ILE A 99 -2.15 20.00 14.17
CA ILE A 99 -1.42 18.90 14.82
C ILE A 99 -0.69 19.47 16.03
N ASN A 100 -1.40 20.15 16.94
CA ASN A 100 -0.98 20.55 18.30
C ASN A 100 0.47 21.09 18.53
N ASN A 101 1.19 21.48 17.48
CA ASN A 101 2.49 22.16 17.42
C ASN A 101 2.76 22.48 15.93
N ALA A 102 3.42 23.61 15.66
CA ALA A 102 3.77 24.02 14.31
C ALA A 102 4.73 23.01 13.66
N LEU A 103 4.24 22.17 12.75
CA LEU A 103 5.08 21.32 11.92
C LEU A 103 5.60 22.16 10.74
N THR A 104 6.89 22.49 10.78
CA THR A 104 7.60 23.04 9.62
C THR A 104 8.05 21.87 8.74
N ILE A 105 7.86 21.98 7.43
CA ILE A 105 8.26 20.98 6.45
C ILE A 105 9.12 21.60 5.35
N GLY A 106 9.95 20.77 4.72
CA GLY A 106 10.81 21.17 3.63
C GLY A 106 10.06 21.51 2.33
N PRO A 107 10.73 22.17 1.38
CA PRO A 107 10.13 22.57 0.09
C PRO A 107 9.65 21.37 -0.74
N ALA A 108 10.24 20.18 -0.54
CA ALA A 108 9.81 18.97 -1.23
C ALA A 108 8.38 18.51 -0.87
N MET A 109 7.90 18.82 0.34
CA MET A 109 6.52 18.53 0.76
C MET A 109 5.51 19.63 0.43
N ALA A 110 5.92 20.70 -0.26
CA ALA A 110 5.04 21.82 -0.64
C ALA A 110 3.68 21.39 -1.22
N PRO A 111 3.62 20.43 -2.17
CA PRO A 111 2.34 20.03 -2.76
C PRO A 111 1.43 19.28 -1.78
N MET A 112 2.00 18.62 -0.77
CA MET A 112 1.28 17.84 0.24
C MET A 112 0.66 18.70 1.33
N VAL A 113 1.17 19.92 1.50
CA VAL A 113 0.68 20.92 2.45
C VAL A 113 -0.86 21.03 2.42
N LYS A 114 -1.49 21.07 1.25
CA LYS A 114 -2.94 21.22 1.12
C LYS A 114 -3.77 20.03 1.66
N HIS A 115 -3.13 18.92 2.01
CA HIS A 115 -3.77 17.70 2.52
C HIS A 115 -3.47 17.45 4.00
N MET A 116 -2.68 18.32 4.65
CA MET A 116 -2.26 18.13 6.04
C MET A 116 -3.36 18.48 7.06
N ASP A 117 -4.51 18.96 6.62
CA ASP A 117 -5.74 19.10 7.40
C ASP A 117 -6.45 17.76 7.64
N VAL A 118 -6.27 16.80 6.72
CA VAL A 118 -6.80 15.43 6.79
C VAL A 118 -5.71 14.37 6.94
N GLY A 119 -4.44 14.77 6.88
CA GLY A 119 -3.27 13.91 6.98
C GLY A 119 -2.57 13.98 8.33
N CYS A 120 -1.86 12.91 8.70
CA CYS A 120 -0.94 12.90 9.82
C CYS A 120 0.42 12.34 9.41
N VAL A 121 1.49 12.86 10.00
CA VAL A 121 2.83 12.30 9.85
C VAL A 121 3.10 11.44 11.07
N VAL A 122 3.37 10.16 10.84
CA VAL A 122 3.73 9.21 11.90
C VAL A 122 5.19 8.81 11.73
N ARG A 123 5.89 8.56 12.85
CA ARG A 123 7.21 7.92 12.80
C ARG A 123 7.00 6.50 12.28
N GLY A 124 7.50 6.24 11.07
CA GLY A 124 7.32 4.97 10.38
C GLY A 124 8.24 3.86 10.91
N VAL A 125 8.49 2.87 10.05
CA VAL A 125 9.42 1.77 10.31
C VAL A 125 10.85 2.32 10.37
N MET A 126 11.52 2.18 11.52
CA MET A 126 12.94 2.48 11.65
C MET A 126 13.73 1.50 10.78
N MET A 127 14.37 2.03 9.75
CA MET A 127 15.05 1.24 8.72
C MET A 127 16.56 1.49 8.79
N ASP A 128 17.25 0.71 9.61
CA ASP A 128 18.70 0.81 9.83
C ASP A 128 19.52 -0.06 8.86
N THR A 129 18.88 -0.60 7.81
CA THR A 129 19.51 -1.51 6.85
C THR A 129 19.54 -0.90 5.45
N VAL A 130 20.73 -0.96 4.84
CA VAL A 130 21.03 -0.48 3.47
C VAL A 130 20.97 -1.64 2.46
N ALA A 131 20.72 -2.87 2.92
CA ALA A 131 20.76 -4.04 2.06
C ALA A 131 19.53 -4.09 1.13
N HIS A 132 19.78 -4.19 -0.18
CA HIS A 132 18.79 -4.07 -1.24
C HIS A 132 17.57 -5.01 -1.05
N ASP A 133 17.80 -6.28 -0.75
CA ASP A 133 16.73 -7.26 -0.58
C ASP A 133 16.23 -7.38 0.86
N ILE A 134 17.15 -7.31 1.84
CA ILE A 134 16.81 -7.44 3.26
C ILE A 134 16.00 -6.23 3.73
N GLY A 135 16.44 -5.02 3.39
CA GLY A 135 15.76 -3.77 3.71
C GLY A 135 14.41 -3.68 3.01
N ARG A 136 14.32 -4.08 1.74
CA ARG A 136 13.02 -4.15 1.03
C ARG A 136 12.04 -5.08 1.74
N ARG A 137 12.46 -6.29 2.11
CA ARG A 137 11.60 -7.27 2.78
C ARG A 137 11.17 -6.78 4.16
N TYR A 138 12.09 -6.20 4.92
CA TYR A 138 11.78 -5.57 6.20
C TYR A 138 10.81 -4.39 6.05
N PHE A 139 10.97 -3.54 5.03
CA PHE A 139 10.03 -2.45 4.74
C PHE A 139 8.63 -2.98 4.40
N ILE A 140 8.56 -4.04 3.61
CA ILE A 140 7.31 -4.67 3.16
C ILE A 140 6.55 -5.35 4.31
N THR A 141 7.25 -6.04 5.22
CA THR A 141 6.62 -6.87 6.26
C THR A 141 6.64 -6.25 7.67
N GLY A 142 7.57 -5.32 7.92
CA GLY A 142 7.87 -4.80 9.25
C GLY A 142 8.65 -5.77 10.15
N GLU A 143 9.08 -6.93 9.63
CA GLU A 143 9.78 -7.96 10.37
C GLU A 143 11.13 -8.28 9.73
N MET A 144 12.20 -8.33 10.54
CA MET A 144 13.53 -8.65 10.03
C MET A 144 13.51 -10.03 9.35
N PRO A 145 13.96 -10.13 8.08
CA PRO A 145 13.96 -11.39 7.35
C PRO A 145 14.99 -12.36 7.94
N ALA A 146 14.79 -13.66 7.73
CA ALA A 146 15.74 -14.69 8.09
C ALA A 146 16.69 -14.94 6.91
N GLY A 147 17.85 -14.25 6.91
CA GLY A 147 18.72 -14.19 5.73
C GLY A 147 17.99 -13.51 4.57
N LEU A 148 17.80 -14.23 3.46
CA LEU A 148 17.01 -13.74 2.33
C LEU A 148 15.50 -14.06 2.45
N ALA A 149 15.08 -14.95 3.34
CA ALA A 149 13.65 -15.28 3.42
C ALA A 149 12.87 -14.16 4.14
N ALA A 150 11.86 -13.60 3.48
CA ALA A 150 10.96 -12.65 4.13
C ALA A 150 10.23 -13.30 5.30
N LYS A 151 10.08 -12.55 6.39
CA LYS A 151 9.38 -12.98 7.59
C LYS A 151 8.09 -12.17 7.74
N GLY A 152 7.00 -12.87 8.10
CA GLY A 152 5.69 -12.24 8.30
C GLY A 152 4.91 -12.05 7.00
N SER A 153 3.78 -11.34 7.12
CA SER A 153 2.94 -10.95 5.98
C SER A 153 3.17 -9.48 5.65
N SER A 154 3.00 -9.11 4.39
CA SER A 154 3.11 -7.71 3.94
C SER A 154 2.08 -6.80 4.64
N TRP A 155 2.39 -5.51 4.81
CA TRP A 155 1.47 -4.53 5.40
C TRP A 155 0.08 -4.54 4.75
N GLY A 156 0.02 -4.49 3.42
CA GLY A 156 -1.25 -4.55 2.68
C GLY A 156 -2.07 -5.81 2.99
N THR A 157 -1.41 -6.98 3.04
CA THR A 157 -2.05 -8.25 3.41
C THR A 157 -2.63 -8.20 4.81
N ARG A 158 -1.91 -7.60 5.76
CA ARG A 158 -2.33 -7.50 7.15
C ARG A 158 -3.51 -6.54 7.34
N ILE A 159 -3.48 -5.41 6.64
CA ILE A 159 -4.56 -4.42 6.67
C ILE A 159 -5.83 -5.05 6.11
N VAL A 160 -5.76 -5.68 4.95
CA VAL A 160 -6.94 -6.33 4.35
C VAL A 160 -7.48 -7.46 5.20
N ALA A 161 -6.61 -8.27 5.81
CA ALA A 161 -7.06 -9.32 6.73
C ALA A 161 -7.84 -8.77 7.93
N GLN A 162 -7.56 -7.53 8.36
CA GLN A 162 -8.29 -6.84 9.44
C GLN A 162 -9.57 -6.17 8.93
N GLU A 163 -9.61 -5.67 7.70
CA GLU A 163 -10.82 -5.12 7.09
C GLU A 163 -11.89 -6.19 6.83
N GLY A 164 -11.47 -7.45 6.69
CA GLY A 164 -12.35 -8.57 6.45
C GLY A 164 -12.72 -8.76 4.98
N GLU A 165 -13.46 -9.83 4.70
CA GLU A 165 -13.87 -10.19 3.36
C GLU A 165 -15.11 -9.36 2.94
N GLY A 166 -15.06 -8.71 1.78
CA GLY A 166 -16.25 -8.17 1.11
C GLY A 166 -16.33 -6.66 0.91
N SER A 167 -15.37 -5.87 1.39
CA SER A 167 -15.39 -4.41 1.17
C SER A 167 -15.03 -4.00 -0.27
N TYR A 168 -14.22 -4.80 -0.96
CA TYR A 168 -13.74 -4.52 -2.31
C TYR A 168 -13.52 -5.82 -3.09
N GLU A 169 -13.72 -5.76 -4.41
CA GLU A 169 -13.48 -6.89 -5.31
C GLU A 169 -11.98 -7.23 -5.43
N ILE A 170 -11.13 -6.20 -5.49
CA ILE A 170 -9.67 -6.33 -5.38
C ILE A 170 -9.23 -5.66 -4.08
N PRO A 171 -9.18 -6.37 -2.97
CA PRO A 171 -8.90 -5.76 -1.69
C PRO A 171 -7.40 -5.45 -1.50
N ASN A 172 -6.50 -6.18 -2.17
CA ASN A 172 -5.06 -5.97 -2.10
C ASN A 172 -4.44 -6.05 -3.50
N LEU A 173 -4.05 -4.90 -4.07
CA LEU A 173 -3.37 -4.82 -5.37
C LEU A 173 -1.89 -4.48 -5.17
N VAL A 174 -1.00 -5.27 -5.79
CA VAL A 174 0.45 -5.12 -5.64
C VAL A 174 1.09 -5.00 -7.02
N LEU A 175 1.76 -3.88 -7.28
CA LEU A 175 2.40 -3.59 -8.57
C LEU A 175 3.92 -3.62 -8.44
N ARG A 176 4.58 -4.53 -9.18
CA ARG A 176 6.06 -4.60 -9.32
C ARG A 176 6.86 -4.71 -8.01
N VAL A 177 6.23 -5.14 -6.92
CA VAL A 177 6.89 -5.37 -5.63
C VAL A 177 6.51 -6.73 -5.06
N GLU A 178 7.35 -7.26 -4.16
CA GLU A 178 7.09 -8.51 -3.46
C GLU A 178 5.86 -8.35 -2.53
N THR A 179 5.08 -9.42 -2.37
CA THR A 179 4.05 -9.51 -1.33
C THR A 179 4.02 -10.93 -0.75
N TYR A 180 3.72 -10.99 0.55
CA TYR A 180 3.79 -12.19 1.37
C TYR A 180 2.51 -12.34 2.20
N ASN A 181 2.05 -13.58 2.32
CA ASN A 181 0.97 -13.98 3.19
C ASN A 181 1.38 -15.26 3.94
N LYS A 182 1.80 -15.12 5.20
CA LYS A 182 2.36 -16.24 5.97
C LYS A 182 1.31 -17.10 6.65
N ASN A 183 0.14 -16.56 7.04
CA ASN A 183 -0.93 -17.25 7.79
C ASN A 183 -2.23 -16.40 7.86
N LEU A 184 -2.49 -15.54 6.88
CA LEU A 184 -3.70 -14.73 6.83
C LEU A 184 -4.67 -15.30 5.79
N PRO A 185 -5.96 -14.98 5.88
CA PRO A 185 -6.96 -15.48 4.93
C PRO A 185 -6.54 -15.24 3.47
N SER A 186 -6.91 -16.18 2.60
CA SER A 186 -6.53 -16.15 1.18
C SER A 186 -7.03 -14.90 0.46
N PHE A 187 -8.17 -14.33 0.87
CA PHE A 187 -8.71 -13.08 0.32
C PHE A 187 -7.81 -11.85 0.56
N ALA A 188 -6.94 -11.90 1.57
CA ALA A 188 -6.03 -10.81 1.89
C ALA A 188 -4.73 -10.86 1.08
N THR A 189 -4.47 -11.96 0.38
CA THR A 189 -3.29 -12.12 -0.47
C THR A 189 -3.28 -11.06 -1.57
N GLY A 190 -2.13 -10.42 -1.77
CA GLY A 190 -1.99 -9.40 -2.80
C GLY A 190 -2.08 -9.98 -4.22
N LEU A 191 -3.00 -9.43 -5.02
CA LEU A 191 -3.04 -9.64 -6.46
C LEU A 191 -1.82 -8.95 -7.07
N LYS A 192 -0.88 -9.74 -7.58
CA LYS A 192 0.36 -9.23 -8.19
C LYS A 192 0.12 -8.87 -9.65
N ALA A 193 0.58 -7.69 -10.04
CA ALA A 193 0.70 -7.27 -11.42
C ALA A 193 2.10 -6.73 -11.68
N THR A 194 2.64 -6.97 -12.87
CA THR A 194 3.95 -6.45 -13.28
C THR A 194 3.82 -5.20 -14.16
N SER A 195 2.67 -5.04 -14.82
CA SER A 195 2.35 -3.87 -15.64
C SER A 195 0.84 -3.64 -15.67
N THR A 196 0.41 -2.49 -16.19
CA THR A 196 -1.01 -2.22 -16.45
C THR A 196 -1.59 -3.21 -17.45
N ASN A 197 -0.85 -3.58 -18.50
CA ASN A 197 -1.29 -4.60 -19.46
C ASN A 197 -1.49 -5.99 -18.83
N ASP A 198 -0.62 -6.37 -17.89
CA ASP A 198 -0.72 -7.62 -17.14
C ASP A 198 -1.97 -7.62 -16.25
N LEU A 199 -2.23 -6.49 -15.58
CA LEU A 199 -3.44 -6.29 -14.80
C LEU A 199 -4.69 -6.34 -15.69
N LEU A 200 -4.69 -5.67 -16.86
CA LEU A 200 -5.80 -5.71 -17.81
C LEU A 200 -6.09 -7.13 -18.30
N LYS A 201 -5.06 -7.89 -18.68
CA LYS A 201 -5.20 -9.29 -19.09
C LYS A 201 -5.73 -10.19 -17.97
N THR A 202 -5.41 -9.87 -16.71
CA THR A 202 -5.90 -10.61 -15.54
C THR A 202 -7.37 -10.30 -15.24
N LEU A 203 -7.80 -9.06 -15.46
CA LEU A 203 -9.14 -8.58 -15.14
C LEU A 203 -10.15 -8.69 -16.29
N GLN A 204 -9.68 -8.90 -17.52
CA GLN A 204 -10.52 -9.03 -18.71
C GLN A 204 -10.66 -10.48 -19.14
N LYS A 205 -11.71 -10.75 -19.93
CA LYS A 205 -11.84 -12.03 -20.63
C LYS A 205 -10.69 -12.19 -21.63
N GLY A 206 -10.01 -13.33 -21.58
CA GLY A 206 -8.99 -13.68 -22.57
C GLY A 206 -9.58 -13.78 -23.98
N PRO A 207 -8.73 -13.74 -25.03
CA PRO A 207 -9.18 -13.85 -26.42
C PRO A 207 -9.88 -15.19 -26.71
N ASP A 208 -9.47 -16.25 -26.01
CA ASP A 208 -10.04 -17.60 -26.13
C ASP A 208 -11.17 -17.87 -25.13
N ALA A 209 -11.65 -16.83 -24.44
CA ALA A 209 -12.77 -16.99 -23.52
C ALA A 209 -14.01 -17.45 -24.29
N LEU A 210 -14.66 -18.49 -23.77
CA LEU A 210 -15.92 -19.00 -24.32
C LEU A 210 -16.93 -17.85 -24.43
N LYS A 211 -17.63 -17.79 -25.56
CA LYS A 211 -18.79 -16.90 -25.71
C LYS A 211 -19.76 -17.18 -24.56
N SER A 212 -20.45 -16.14 -24.09
CA SER A 212 -21.36 -16.23 -22.93
C SER A 212 -22.39 -17.35 -23.05
N GLU A 213 -22.85 -17.64 -24.27
CA GLU A 213 -23.80 -18.71 -24.56
C GLU A 213 -23.21 -20.10 -24.27
N TYR A 214 -21.99 -20.38 -24.74
CA TYR A 214 -21.31 -21.66 -24.46
C TYR A 214 -20.91 -21.80 -23.01
N GLN A 215 -20.46 -20.71 -22.38
CA GLN A 215 -20.14 -20.72 -20.96
C GLN A 215 -21.36 -21.11 -20.13
N LYS A 216 -22.54 -20.58 -20.47
CA LYS A 216 -23.79 -20.94 -19.80
C LYS A 216 -24.12 -22.42 -19.97
N LEU A 217 -23.99 -22.97 -21.18
CA LEU A 217 -24.23 -24.40 -21.41
C LEU A 217 -23.29 -25.30 -20.61
N VAL A 218 -22.01 -24.94 -20.49
CA VAL A 218 -21.03 -25.66 -19.67
C VAL A 218 -21.37 -25.58 -18.18
N ASP A 219 -21.76 -24.40 -17.70
CA ASP A 219 -22.15 -24.19 -16.31
C ASP A 219 -23.44 -24.96 -15.98
N ASP A 220 -24.44 -24.94 -16.87
CA ASP A 220 -25.69 -25.71 -16.74
C ASP A 220 -25.41 -27.22 -16.72
N TYR A 221 -24.53 -27.71 -17.60
CA TYR A 221 -24.10 -29.12 -17.61
C TYR A 221 -23.39 -29.52 -16.31
N ARG A 222 -22.51 -28.67 -15.78
CA ARG A 222 -21.82 -28.89 -14.48
C ARG A 222 -22.79 -28.97 -13.32
N ILE A 223 -23.83 -28.13 -13.32
CA ILE A 223 -24.88 -28.15 -12.29
C ILE A 223 -25.71 -29.44 -12.39
N ALA A 224 -26.04 -29.86 -13.62
CA ALA A 224 -26.83 -31.06 -13.88
C ALA A 224 -26.06 -32.37 -13.62
N SER A 225 -24.74 -32.36 -13.81
CA SER A 225 -23.87 -33.55 -13.77
C SER A 225 -23.10 -33.67 -12.46
N LYS A 226 -23.78 -33.57 -11.30
CA LYS A 226 -23.19 -33.85 -9.97
C LYS A 226 -23.04 -35.36 -9.75
N ASN A 227 -22.20 -36.01 -10.55
CA ASN A 227 -21.95 -37.46 -10.48
C ASN A 227 -20.73 -37.82 -9.62
N CYS A 228 -20.11 -36.86 -8.95
CA CYS A 228 -18.95 -37.07 -8.09
C CYS A 228 -19.37 -36.91 -6.63
N ASP A 229 -18.97 -37.84 -5.76
CA ASP A 229 -19.11 -37.69 -4.31
C ASP A 229 -18.16 -36.58 -3.84
N PRO A 230 -18.69 -35.39 -3.49
CA PRO A 230 -17.85 -34.25 -3.14
C PRO A 230 -17.17 -34.45 -1.78
N THR A 231 -17.73 -35.30 -0.91
CA THR A 231 -17.22 -35.56 0.44
C THR A 231 -15.93 -36.37 0.41
N VAL A 232 -15.83 -37.35 -0.51
CA VAL A 232 -14.60 -38.14 -0.71
C VAL A 232 -13.52 -37.34 -1.46
N LEU A 233 -13.92 -36.48 -2.39
CA LEU A 233 -12.98 -35.69 -3.20
C LEU A 233 -12.47 -34.41 -2.50
N ASP A 234 -13.09 -34.01 -1.39
CA ASP A 234 -12.77 -32.82 -0.61
C ASP A 234 -12.32 -33.13 0.82
N GLU A 235 -11.85 -34.35 1.09
CA GLU A 235 -11.41 -34.78 2.43
C GLU A 235 -10.34 -33.82 3.01
N ASP A 236 -9.46 -33.32 2.15
CA ASP A 236 -8.41 -32.34 2.49
C ASP A 236 -8.84 -30.86 2.28
N GLY A 237 -10.09 -30.59 1.90
CA GLY A 237 -10.59 -29.22 1.63
C GLY A 237 -10.07 -28.55 0.34
N MET A 238 -9.30 -29.29 -0.47
CA MET A 238 -8.67 -28.77 -1.69
C MET A 238 -9.71 -28.45 -2.78
N LEU A 239 -10.77 -29.24 -2.90
CA LEU A 239 -11.81 -29.02 -3.90
C LEU A 239 -12.63 -27.76 -3.55
N ALA A 240 -12.97 -27.57 -2.28
CA ALA A 240 -13.62 -26.35 -1.80
C ALA A 240 -12.74 -25.11 -2.02
N LEU A 241 -11.42 -25.23 -1.81
CA LEU A 241 -10.48 -24.15 -2.08
C LEU A 241 -10.45 -23.78 -3.58
N VAL A 242 -10.37 -24.78 -4.46
CA VAL A 242 -10.38 -24.56 -5.92
C VAL A 242 -11.69 -23.93 -6.38
N GLN A 243 -12.84 -24.41 -5.89
CA GLN A 243 -14.15 -23.83 -6.22
C GLN A 243 -14.26 -22.36 -5.75
N THR A 244 -13.77 -22.07 -4.54
CA THR A 244 -13.75 -20.71 -4.01
C THR A 244 -12.86 -19.79 -4.85
N ALA A 245 -11.68 -20.26 -5.25
CA ALA A 245 -10.79 -19.52 -6.14
C ALA A 245 -11.42 -19.27 -7.52
N GLN A 246 -12.06 -20.29 -8.12
CA GLN A 246 -12.75 -20.16 -9.40
C GLN A 246 -13.91 -19.16 -9.34
N LYS A 247 -14.71 -19.20 -8.28
CA LYS A 247 -15.83 -18.26 -8.07
C LYS A 247 -15.31 -16.82 -7.96
N LYS A 248 -14.23 -16.58 -7.22
CA LYS A 248 -13.59 -15.26 -7.08
C LYS A 248 -13.01 -14.76 -8.40
N ALA A 249 -12.24 -15.59 -9.11
CA ALA A 249 -11.70 -15.24 -10.42
C ALA A 249 -12.82 -14.89 -11.43
N SER A 250 -13.89 -15.69 -11.45
CA SER A 250 -15.04 -15.43 -12.30
C SER A 250 -15.75 -14.13 -11.94
N SER A 251 -15.84 -13.80 -10.64
CA SER A 251 -16.41 -12.53 -10.17
C SER A 251 -15.58 -11.33 -10.63
N LEU A 252 -14.25 -11.40 -10.51
CA LEU A 252 -13.33 -10.34 -10.96
C LEU A 252 -13.44 -10.03 -12.45
N VAL A 253 -13.58 -11.07 -13.28
CA VAL A 253 -13.74 -10.89 -14.73
C VAL A 253 -15.15 -10.39 -15.08
N LYS A 254 -16.18 -10.81 -14.34
CA LYS A 254 -17.57 -10.36 -14.54
C LYS A 254 -17.78 -8.91 -14.14
N SER A 255 -17.04 -8.39 -13.17
CA SER A 255 -17.18 -7.01 -12.71
C SER A 255 -16.53 -5.97 -13.62
N ASP A 256 -15.77 -6.42 -14.64
CA ASP A 256 -15.21 -5.57 -15.68
C ASP A 256 -14.39 -4.40 -15.11
N LEU A 257 -13.64 -4.66 -14.04
CA LEU A 257 -12.78 -3.66 -13.39
C LEU A 257 -11.65 -3.18 -14.31
N GLY A 258 -11.30 -3.96 -15.34
CA GLY A 258 -10.25 -3.62 -16.29
C GLY A 258 -10.42 -2.22 -16.90
N LYS A 259 -11.66 -1.76 -17.13
CA LYS A 259 -11.92 -0.42 -17.68
C LYS A 259 -11.34 0.73 -16.84
N TYR A 260 -11.17 0.54 -15.54
CA TYR A 260 -10.59 1.56 -14.65
C TYR A 260 -9.07 1.63 -14.71
N PHE A 261 -8.43 0.65 -15.32
CA PHE A 261 -6.97 0.55 -15.47
C PHE A 261 -6.52 0.73 -16.93
N ASP A 262 -7.46 0.87 -17.87
CA ASP A 262 -7.17 1.11 -19.29
C ASP A 262 -6.91 2.60 -19.56
N PHE A 263 -5.76 3.07 -19.09
CA PHE A 263 -5.36 4.47 -19.23
C PHE A 263 -5.10 4.89 -20.69
N LEU A 264 -4.98 3.93 -21.62
CA LEU A 264 -4.80 4.19 -23.05
C LEU A 264 -6.12 4.22 -23.82
N ASN A 265 -7.25 4.00 -23.14
CA ASN A 265 -8.56 4.08 -23.75
C ASN A 265 -8.91 5.50 -24.19
N THR A 266 -8.80 5.76 -25.49
CA THR A 266 -9.14 7.06 -26.11
C THR A 266 -10.64 7.24 -26.33
N LYS A 267 -11.50 6.34 -25.87
CA LYS A 267 -12.96 6.51 -25.93
C LYS A 267 -13.53 6.99 -24.59
N ASP A 268 -12.87 6.66 -23.48
CA ASP A 268 -13.28 7.09 -22.14
C ASP A 268 -12.69 8.47 -21.78
N ALA A 269 -13.57 9.44 -21.48
CA ALA A 269 -13.17 10.80 -21.09
C ALA A 269 -12.44 10.85 -19.74
N ALA A 270 -12.79 9.96 -18.79
CA ALA A 270 -12.11 9.88 -17.50
C ALA A 270 -10.68 9.37 -17.66
N MET A 271 -10.48 8.31 -18.45
CA MET A 271 -9.14 7.76 -18.73
C MET A 271 -8.26 8.77 -19.47
N LYS A 272 -8.80 9.49 -20.46
CA LYS A 272 -8.07 10.61 -21.10
C LYS A 272 -7.61 11.67 -20.12
N THR A 273 -8.46 12.03 -19.17
CA THR A 273 -8.14 13.06 -18.17
C THR A 273 -7.00 12.60 -17.27
N ILE A 274 -7.04 11.34 -16.83
CA ILE A 274 -5.97 10.73 -16.04
C ILE A 274 -4.68 10.65 -16.85
N ALA A 275 -4.73 10.10 -18.07
CA ALA A 275 -3.57 9.94 -18.94
C ALA A 275 -2.90 11.28 -19.23
N LYS A 276 -3.69 12.32 -19.55
CA LYS A 276 -3.17 13.68 -19.75
C LYS A 276 -2.56 14.27 -18.48
N ARG A 277 -3.21 14.09 -17.33
CA ARG A 277 -2.74 14.64 -16.04
C ARG A 277 -1.41 14.04 -15.61
N TYR A 278 -1.20 12.75 -15.85
CA TYR A 278 -0.02 12.01 -15.42
C TYR A 278 0.99 11.74 -16.55
N GLY A 279 0.74 12.23 -17.77
CA GLY A 279 1.65 12.06 -18.90
C GLY A 279 1.76 10.61 -19.40
N ILE A 280 0.71 9.81 -19.24
CA ILE A 280 0.69 8.40 -19.65
C ILE A 280 0.52 8.34 -21.16
N THR A 281 1.56 7.89 -21.87
CA THR A 281 1.60 7.79 -23.33
C THR A 281 1.71 6.35 -23.82
N SER A 282 2.05 5.41 -22.94
CA SER A 282 2.21 3.99 -23.24
C SER A 282 1.94 3.13 -21.99
N SER A 283 1.78 1.82 -22.17
CA SER A 283 1.58 0.86 -21.07
C SER A 283 2.82 0.65 -20.18
N THR A 284 3.96 1.16 -20.62
CA THR A 284 5.25 1.11 -19.91
C THR A 284 5.72 2.49 -19.46
N SER A 285 4.89 3.53 -19.64
CA SER A 285 5.22 4.86 -19.15
C SER A 285 5.50 4.79 -17.64
N PRO A 286 6.58 5.44 -17.17
CA PRO A 286 7.01 5.40 -15.78
C PRO A 286 5.97 5.98 -14.81
#